data_AF-A0A3C1G0J3-F1
#
_entry.id   AF-A0A3C1G0J3-F1
#
_cell.length_a   1.000
_cell.length_b   1.000
_cell.length_c   1.000
_cell.angle_alpha   90.00
_cell.angle_beta   90.00
_cell.angle_gamma   90.00
#
_symmetry.space_group_name_H-M   'P 1'
#
loop_
_entity.id
_entity.type
_entity.pdbx_description
1 polymer ?
#
loop_
_entity_poly.entity_id
_entity_poly.type
_entity_poly.pdbx_seq_one_letter_code
_entity_poly.pdbx_strand_id
1 'polypeptide(L)'
;MNASSTADLVKRALYYDMLTGHQEAIEQTITGIGSGSEIEGISIFDKKGRVVYSSHKDEVGKIVTMENATCQICHKRKEKPLESVPEQYTWRIASGNPNTKILTLVMPLGNEPS
;
A
#
# COMPACT_ATOMS: atom_id res chain seq x y z
N MET A 1 -8.54 -9.08 14.11
CA MET A 1 -7.26 -9.03 13.37
C MET A 1 -6.45 -7.81 13.79
N ASN A 2 -5.12 -7.90 13.78
CA ASN A 2 -4.22 -6.75 13.96
C ASN A 2 -3.82 -6.21 12.58
N ALA A 3 -4.08 -4.94 12.29
CA ALA A 3 -3.79 -4.32 11.00
C ALA A 3 -2.31 -4.40 10.60
N SER A 4 -1.39 -4.26 11.56
CA SER A 4 0.05 -4.37 11.29
C SER A 4 0.43 -5.78 10.83
N SER A 5 -0.09 -6.81 11.52
CA SER A 5 0.16 -8.21 11.16
C SER A 5 -0.44 -8.58 9.79
N THR A 6 -1.60 -8.01 9.44
CA THR A 6 -2.18 -8.19 8.10
C THR A 6 -1.32 -7.55 7.03
N ALA A 7 -0.82 -6.34 7.25
CA ALA A 7 0.06 -5.66 6.31
C ALA A 7 1.40 -6.39 6.14
N ASP A 8 2.00 -6.87 7.23
CA ASP A 8 3.19 -7.73 7.20
C ASP A 8 2.96 -8.98 6.36
N LEU A 9 1.79 -9.63 6.52
CA LEU A 9 1.43 -10.82 5.76
C LEU A 9 1.30 -10.51 4.26
N VAL A 10 0.65 -9.42 3.89
CA VAL A 10 0.52 -8.97 2.50
C VAL A 10 1.91 -8.70 1.90
N LYS A 11 2.79 -7.98 2.61
CA LYS A 11 4.17 -7.73 2.16
C LYS A 11 4.93 -9.03 1.92
N ARG A 12 4.84 -9.99 2.85
CA ARG A 12 5.51 -11.30 2.72
C ARG A 12 4.94 -12.14 1.59
N ALA A 13 3.62 -12.12 1.40
CA ALA A 13 2.97 -12.84 0.30
C ALA A 13 3.42 -12.31 -1.07
N LEU A 14 3.59 -10.99 -1.18
CA LEU A 14 4.01 -10.34 -2.42
C LEU A 14 5.52 -10.35 -2.64
N TYR A 15 6.31 -10.67 -1.62
CA TYR A 15 7.76 -10.47 -1.62
C TYR A 15 8.46 -11.13 -2.81
N TYR A 16 8.21 -12.43 -3.03
CA TYR A 16 8.90 -13.17 -4.09
C TYR A 16 8.47 -12.70 -5.48
N ASP A 17 7.17 -12.43 -5.68
CA ASP A 17 6.63 -11.97 -6.96
C ASP A 17 7.12 -10.56 -7.31
N MET A 18 7.26 -9.70 -6.31
CA MET A 18 7.86 -8.37 -6.46
C MET A 18 9.35 -8.46 -6.82
N LEU A 19 10.09 -9.35 -6.16
CA LEU A 19 11.51 -9.57 -6.42
C LEU A 19 11.76 -10.11 -7.84
N THR A 20 10.89 -10.99 -8.32
CA THR A 20 11.02 -11.67 -9.62
C THR A 20 10.25 -10.99 -10.75
N GLY A 21 9.45 -9.96 -10.46
CA GLY A 21 8.67 -9.22 -11.44
C GLY A 21 7.45 -9.98 -11.99
N HIS A 22 6.89 -10.94 -11.25
CA HIS A 22 5.69 -11.69 -11.65
C HIS A 22 4.41 -10.85 -11.45
N GLN A 23 4.14 -9.94 -12.39
CA GLN A 23 3.03 -8.97 -12.32
C GLN A 23 1.66 -9.63 -12.12
N GLU A 24 1.37 -10.71 -12.86
CA GLU A 24 0.08 -11.41 -12.75
C GLU A 24 -0.13 -12.02 -11.35
N ALA A 25 0.92 -12.58 -10.76
CA ALA A 25 0.86 -13.16 -9.42
C ALA A 25 0.63 -12.09 -8.34
N ILE A 26 1.23 -10.90 -8.50
CA ILE A 26 0.98 -9.73 -7.65
C ILE A 26 -0.49 -9.31 -7.72
N GLU A 27 -1.04 -9.18 -8.93
CA GLU A 27 -2.42 -8.79 -9.16
C GLU A 27 -3.40 -9.80 -8.57
N GLN A 28 -3.16 -11.10 -8.79
CA GLN A 28 -3.98 -12.18 -8.24
C GLN A 28 -3.95 -12.19 -6.71
N THR A 29 -2.78 -12.02 -6.11
CA THR A 29 -2.61 -11.99 -4.65
C THR A 29 -3.35 -10.80 -4.03
N ILE A 30 -3.17 -9.59 -4.57
CA ILE A 30 -3.87 -8.38 -4.08
C ILE A 30 -5.39 -8.50 -4.25
N THR A 31 -5.85 -8.99 -5.39
CA THR A 31 -7.29 -9.18 -5.65
C THR A 31 -7.88 -10.22 -4.71
N GLY A 32 -7.19 -11.35 -4.52
CA GLY A 32 -7.62 -12.44 -3.64
C GLY A 32 -7.74 -11.98 -2.20
N ILE A 33 -6.71 -11.35 -1.65
CA ILE A 33 -6.73 -10.85 -0.27
C ILE A 33 -7.77 -9.73 -0.11
N GLY A 34 -7.82 -8.78 -1.05
CA GLY A 34 -8.74 -7.64 -1.00
C GLY A 34 -10.22 -7.99 -1.21
N SER A 35 -10.54 -9.22 -1.64
CA SER A 35 -11.93 -9.70 -1.75
C SER A 35 -12.55 -10.14 -0.43
N GLY A 36 -11.76 -10.24 0.65
CA GLY A 36 -12.23 -10.64 1.97
C GLY A 36 -13.08 -9.55 2.64
N SER A 37 -14.17 -9.93 3.31
CA SER A 37 -15.12 -8.99 3.94
C SER A 37 -14.54 -8.11 5.05
N GLU A 38 -13.36 -8.46 5.59
CA GLU A 38 -12.67 -7.69 6.63
C GLU A 38 -11.68 -6.65 6.06
N ILE A 39 -11.46 -6.64 4.75
CA ILE A 39 -10.49 -5.79 4.07
C ILE A 39 -11.24 -4.88 3.10
N GLU A 40 -11.25 -3.58 3.39
CA GLU A 40 -11.85 -2.59 2.50
C GLU A 40 -11.10 -2.51 1.16
N GLY A 41 -9.77 -2.60 1.18
CA GLY A 41 -8.97 -2.58 -0.04
C GLY A 41 -7.47 -2.57 0.22
N ILE A 42 -6.71 -2.94 -0.81
CA ILE A 42 -5.25 -2.95 -0.82
C ILE A 42 -4.78 -2.29 -2.10
N SER A 43 -3.90 -1.29 -1.99
CA SER A 43 -3.32 -0.60 -3.15
C SER A 43 -1.82 -0.38 -2.95
N ILE A 44 -1.05 -0.57 -4.02
CA ILE A 44 0.39 -0.32 -4.07
C ILE A 44 0.65 0.89 -4.96
N PHE A 45 1.50 1.79 -4.47
CA PHE A 45 1.83 3.04 -5.12
C PHE A 45 3.29 3.05 -5.54
N ASP A 46 3.59 3.62 -6.71
CA ASP A 46 4.95 3.95 -7.08
C ASP A 46 5.42 5.24 -6.36
N LYS A 47 6.71 5.57 -6.51
CA LYS A 47 7.33 6.79 -5.95
C LYS A 47 6.76 8.11 -6.49
N LYS A 48 5.88 8.06 -7.50
CA LYS A 48 5.20 9.20 -8.12
C LYS A 48 3.72 9.28 -7.72
N GLY A 49 3.26 8.42 -6.81
CA GLY A 49 1.88 8.39 -6.34
C GLY A 49 0.91 7.72 -7.33
N ARG A 50 1.41 7.00 -8.34
CA ARG A 50 0.57 6.20 -9.23
C ARG A 50 0.19 4.90 -8.54
N VAL A 51 -1.09 4.55 -8.55
CA VAL A 51 -1.56 3.21 -8.16
C VAL A 51 -1.09 2.20 -9.21
N VAL A 52 -0.14 1.35 -8.86
CA VAL A 52 0.40 0.31 -9.74
C VAL A 52 -0.36 -1.00 -9.64
N TYR A 53 -0.87 -1.33 -8.45
CA TYR A 53 -1.74 -2.47 -8.20
C TYR A 53 -2.83 -2.07 -7.21
N SER A 54 -4.05 -2.60 -7.38
CA SER A 54 -5.14 -2.40 -6.42
C SER A 54 -6.13 -3.56 -6.47
N SER A 55 -6.74 -3.88 -5.33
CA SER A 55 -7.90 -4.78 -5.27
C SER A 55 -9.14 -4.16 -5.93
N HIS A 56 -9.17 -2.84 -6.05
CA HIS A 56 -10.15 -2.09 -6.82
C HIS A 56 -9.56 -1.76 -8.20
N LYS A 57 -9.92 -2.57 -9.21
CA LYS A 57 -9.33 -2.46 -10.56
C LYS A 57 -9.51 -1.07 -11.19
N ASP A 58 -10.57 -0.35 -10.84
CA ASP A 58 -10.82 1.00 -11.33
C ASP A 58 -9.84 2.04 -10.76
N GLU A 59 -9.08 1.71 -9.70
CA GLU A 59 -8.04 2.58 -9.15
C GLU A 59 -6.71 2.49 -9.89
N VAL A 60 -6.44 1.38 -10.58
CA VAL A 60 -5.15 1.15 -11.23
C VAL A 60 -4.89 2.24 -12.28
N GLY A 61 -3.69 2.84 -12.21
CA GLY A 61 -3.28 3.94 -13.07
C GLY A 61 -3.69 5.34 -12.59
N LYS A 62 -4.59 5.47 -11.60
CA LYS A 62 -4.88 6.77 -10.96
C LYS A 62 -3.62 7.29 -10.28
N ILE A 63 -3.44 8.61 -10.28
CA ILE A 63 -2.30 9.28 -9.65
C ILE A 63 -2.84 10.16 -8.52
N VAL A 64 -2.31 9.95 -7.32
CA VAL A 64 -2.59 10.82 -6.16
C VAL A 64 -1.51 11.90 -6.03
N THR A 65 -1.87 13.04 -5.48
CA THR A 65 -0.90 14.13 -5.27
C THR A 65 0.09 13.78 -4.15
N MET A 66 1.27 14.39 -4.14
CA MET A 66 2.28 14.12 -3.10
C MET A 66 1.83 14.59 -1.71
N GLU A 67 0.88 15.52 -1.66
CA GLU A 67 0.21 16.02 -0.45
C GLU A 67 -0.80 15.02 0.10
N ASN A 68 -1.15 13.97 -0.65
CA ASN A 68 -2.01 12.90 -0.16
C ASN A 68 -1.39 12.24 1.08
N ALA A 69 -2.23 11.91 2.06
CA ALA A 69 -1.81 11.28 3.31
C ALA A 69 -0.93 10.03 3.11
N THR A 70 -1.19 9.23 2.07
CA THR A 70 -0.39 8.04 1.73
C THR A 70 1.03 8.41 1.28
N CYS A 71 1.17 9.44 0.43
CA CYS A 71 2.46 9.88 -0.11
C CYS A 71 3.28 10.68 0.92
N GLN A 72 2.63 11.48 1.75
CA GLN A 72 3.27 12.29 2.79
C GLN A 72 4.07 11.45 3.80
N ILE A 73 3.81 10.15 3.92
CA ILE A 73 4.59 9.25 4.79
C ILE A 73 6.05 9.18 4.37
N CYS A 74 6.33 9.13 3.06
CA CYS A 74 7.69 9.11 2.52
C CYS A 74 8.16 10.50 2.04
N HIS A 75 7.23 11.41 1.73
CA HIS A 75 7.50 12.70 1.06
C HIS A 75 7.30 13.95 1.94
N LYS A 76 7.08 13.81 3.25
CA LYS A 76 6.98 14.96 4.18
C LYS A 76 8.27 15.81 4.15
N ARG A 77 8.23 16.92 3.41
CA ARG A 77 9.20 18.04 3.40
C ARG A 77 10.58 17.82 2.76
N LYS A 78 10.74 17.05 1.68
CA LYS A 78 11.98 17.08 0.88
C LYS A 78 11.73 16.89 -0.62
N GLU A 79 12.55 17.56 -1.44
CA GLU A 79 12.68 17.36 -2.90
C GLU A 79 13.17 15.93 -3.26
N LYS A 80 13.62 15.15 -2.26
CA LYS A 80 13.99 13.73 -2.40
C LYS A 80 13.23 12.89 -1.36
N PRO A 81 12.67 11.73 -1.75
CA PRO A 81 12.16 10.73 -0.80
C PRO A 81 13.24 10.37 0.23
N LEU A 82 12.84 10.00 1.45
CA LEU A 82 13.78 9.56 2.49
C LEU A 82 14.65 8.41 1.96
N GLU A 83 15.98 8.54 2.04
CA GLU A 83 16.95 7.48 1.65
C GLU A 83 16.78 6.21 2.48
N SER A 84 16.32 6.37 3.72
CA SER A 84 15.73 5.33 4.54
C SER A 84 14.51 5.91 5.25
N VAL A 85 13.33 5.41 4.91
CA VAL A 85 12.19 5.50 5.82
C VAL A 85 12.41 4.34 6.81
N PRO A 86 12.43 4.56 8.14
CA PRO A 86 12.30 3.44 9.07
C PRO A 86 11.12 2.58 8.61
N GLU A 87 11.19 1.25 8.71
CA GLU A 87 10.02 0.38 8.47
C GLU A 87 8.95 0.69 9.54
N GLN A 88 8.29 1.82 9.38
CA GLN A 88 7.30 2.34 10.30
C GLN A 88 5.95 2.29 9.60
N TYR A 89 5.06 1.53 10.20
CA TYR A 89 3.66 1.54 9.87
C TYR A 89 3.08 2.88 10.26
N THR A 90 2.51 3.61 9.30
CA THR A 90 1.66 4.76 9.60
C THR A 90 0.21 4.31 9.47
N TRP A 91 -0.54 4.40 10.56
CA TRP A 91 -1.96 4.12 10.56
C TRP A 91 -2.76 5.41 10.68
N ARG A 92 -3.95 5.42 10.10
CA ARG A 92 -4.95 6.47 10.23
C ARG A 92 -6.34 5.85 10.23
N ILE A 93 -7.26 6.44 10.99
CA ILE A 93 -8.67 6.08 10.93
C ILE A 93 -9.34 7.08 10.00
N ALA A 94 -9.91 6.59 8.91
CA ALA A 94 -10.78 7.36 8.04
C ALA A 94 -12.24 6.98 8.34
N SER A 95 -13.12 7.97 8.35
CA SER A 95 -14.56 7.72 8.31
C SER A 95 -14.89 7.21 6.90
N GLY A 96 -15.42 5.99 6.81
CA GLY A 96 -16.03 5.48 5.59
C GLY A 96 -17.44 6.05 5.42
N ASN A 97 -18.32 5.29 4.77
CA ASN A 97 -19.77 5.56 4.73
C ASN A 97 -20.33 5.83 6.15
N PRO A 98 -21.46 6.55 6.29
CA PRO A 98 -22.04 6.85 7.59
C PRO A 98 -22.21 5.56 8.41
N ASN A 99 -21.45 5.47 9.52
CA ASN A 99 -21.27 4.35 10.47
C ASN A 99 -20.10 3.35 10.27
N THR A 100 -19.27 3.46 9.23
CA THR A 100 -18.08 2.59 9.11
C THR A 100 -16.80 3.36 9.44
N LYS A 101 -15.97 2.81 10.33
CA LYS A 101 -14.59 3.30 10.56
C LYS A 101 -13.62 2.39 9.84
N ILE A 102 -12.82 2.96 8.96
CA ILE A 102 -11.80 2.24 8.20
C ILE A 102 -10.45 2.57 8.83
N LEU A 103 -9.71 1.53 9.23
CA LEU A 103 -8.32 1.67 9.65
C LEU A 103 -7.44 1.49 8.41
N THR A 104 -6.87 2.58 7.94
CA THR A 104 -5.90 2.55 6.83
C THR A 104 -4.50 2.49 7.41
N LEU A 105 -3.72 1.51 6.96
CA LEU A 105 -2.32 1.39 7.30
C LEU A 105 -1.49 1.46 6.01
N VAL A 106 -0.42 2.25 6.06
CA VAL A 106 0.49 2.48 4.94
C VAL A 106 1.90 2.19 5.40
N MET A 107 2.63 1.47 4.54
CA MET A 107 4.01 1.08 4.78
C MET A 107 4.87 1.36 3.54
N PRO A 108 6.12 1.83 3.72
CA PRO A 108 7.07 1.92 2.62
C PRO A 108 7.50 0.52 2.16
N LEU A 109 7.64 0.34 0.84
CA LEU A 109 8.25 -0.84 0.22
C LEU A 109 9.62 -0.44 -0.34
N GLY A 110 10.68 -0.81 0.37
CA GLY A 110 12.06 -0.59 -0.06
C GLY A 110 12.56 -1.70 -0.99
N ASN A 111 13.51 -1.37 -1.85
CA ASN A 111 14.26 -2.38 -2.59
C ASN A 111 15.25 -3.07 -1.64
N GLU A 112 15.53 -4.35 -1.87
CA GLU A 112 16.58 -5.05 -1.15
C GLU A 112 17.98 -4.56 -1.55
N PRO A 113 18.98 -4.66 -0.65
CA PRO A 113 20.37 -4.40 -1.00
C PRO A 113 20.82 -5.27 -2.18
N SER A 114 21.66 -4.69 -3.04
CA SER A 114 22.32 -5.41 -4.15
C SER A 114 23.52 -6.22 -3.69
#